data_AF-A0AA88I6B9-F1
#
_entry.id   AF-A0AA88I6B9-F1
#
_cell.length_a   1.000
_cell.length_b   1.000
_cell.length_c   1.000
_cell.angle_alpha   90.00
_cell.angle_beta   90.00
_cell.angle_gamma   90.00
#
_symmetry.space_group_name_H-M   'P 1'
#
loop_
_entity.id
_entity.type
_entity.pdbx_description
1 polymer ?
#
loop_
_entity_poly.entity_id
_entity_poly.type
_entity_poly.pdbx_seq_one_letter_code
_entity_poly.pdbx_strand_id
1 'polypeptide(L)'
;MKILITFLCCLLVTNAKNFFRLSSTYNWKCESQSDGKTCVRYDSFTSPGGMTLAACKLTCRDDGALWPLPTGDFQLANTYVEVVKESFIFDAVTAPTPGGKTILDEMVPIFRGYLDMMENYNEGLGTHSQGTSGSDTKCNEESYTTPSFKLQRHIVSIDVVVTTEENTLTSETNESYTLSLETNGDKSVVAIVAPTVYGARHGLETLSQLIIYDPEVSAFLVTTQALINDSPVYSHRGLSMDTSRNYLPLPALKRIIDGLSYNKLNVFHWHITDTNAYPLVSSRVPQLTLYGAYTSSHVYSPDDIRELVRYAQARGVRVLPEFDAPSHVGNGWQWGPNYNLGNMVLCANKEPWQKYCVQPPCGQLNPVNENMYRILEEVYKDFNDVFDSDIFHMGGDEVLMVCWNETQEIINWLEENGKNRTQDDFLDLWDYFQKRALGLLDSVTGEQKPVVLWTSDLTAENHVEKYLDKNRYIIQVWDSSKESNISTHLYNKGYRIIMSNYDGLYLDCGFSGWVGAGNNWCSPYKGWQLMYDNDPVKIIEQGGTTVTNRSLILGGEAALWSEQVDEATVMGKLFPRLASVAERYWTDPKTTWKEAEIRFVHNRQRLVGRKIQADAVQPLWCYQNERLCYS
;
A
#
# COMPACT_ATOMS: atom_id res chain seq x y z
N MET A 1 -66.59 -43.42 8.64
CA MET A 1 -66.72 -43.37 10.12
C MET A 1 -65.40 -42.87 10.70
N LYS A 2 -65.37 -41.60 11.14
CA LYS A 2 -64.40 -40.90 12.04
C LYS A 2 -62.94 -40.74 11.54
N ILE A 3 -62.44 -39.56 11.11
CA ILE A 3 -62.17 -38.24 11.76
C ILE A 3 -60.94 -38.23 12.68
N LEU A 4 -59.88 -37.50 12.28
CA LEU A 4 -59.02 -36.51 12.98
C LEU A 4 -57.77 -36.31 12.08
N ILE A 5 -57.50 -35.23 11.34
CA ILE A 5 -57.35 -33.78 11.64
C ILE A 5 -56.57 -33.50 12.92
N THR A 6 -55.25 -33.32 12.79
CA THR A 6 -54.52 -32.27 13.53
C THR A 6 -53.40 -31.68 12.66
N PHE A 7 -53.41 -30.36 12.60
CA PHE A 7 -52.56 -29.42 11.86
C PHE A 7 -51.04 -29.72 11.86
N LEU A 8 -50.43 -29.71 10.68
CA LEU A 8 -49.01 -29.43 10.48
C LEU A 8 -48.92 -28.01 9.91
N CYS A 9 -48.82 -27.01 10.78
CA CYS A 9 -48.66 -25.61 10.40
C CYS A 9 -47.46 -25.05 11.17
N CYS A 10 -46.59 -24.34 10.44
CA CYS A 10 -45.48 -23.52 10.93
C CYS A 10 -44.30 -24.23 11.63
N LEU A 11 -43.32 -24.64 10.83
CA LEU A 11 -41.89 -24.61 11.22
C LEU A 11 -41.08 -23.94 10.10
N LEU A 12 -41.40 -22.67 9.82
CA LEU A 12 -40.43 -21.71 9.31
C LEU A 12 -39.96 -20.92 10.53
N VAL A 13 -38.94 -21.42 11.21
CA VAL A 13 -38.19 -20.59 12.17
C VAL A 13 -37.32 -19.66 11.33
N THR A 14 -37.93 -18.57 10.86
CA THR A 14 -37.18 -17.40 10.44
C THR A 14 -36.45 -16.91 11.68
N ASN A 15 -35.13 -17.06 11.68
CA ASN A 15 -34.26 -16.50 12.70
C ASN A 15 -34.24 -14.98 12.50
N ALA A 16 -35.33 -14.31 12.89
CA ALA A 16 -35.44 -12.87 12.87
C ALA A 16 -34.47 -12.32 13.91
N LYS A 17 -33.29 -11.91 13.46
CA LYS A 17 -32.42 -11.05 14.26
C LYS A 17 -33.21 -9.78 14.52
N ASN A 18 -33.67 -9.58 15.75
CA ASN A 18 -34.28 -8.31 16.15
C ASN A 18 -33.19 -7.24 16.14
N PHE A 19 -33.27 -6.32 15.19
CA PHE A 19 -32.38 -5.18 15.08
C PHE A 19 -32.93 -4.01 15.91
N PHE A 20 -32.16 -3.52 16.88
CA PHE A 20 -32.40 -2.20 17.46
C PHE A 20 -31.75 -1.16 16.55
N ARG A 21 -32.52 -0.62 15.58
CA ARG A 21 -32.15 0.60 14.85
C ARG A 21 -33.08 1.72 15.28
N LEU A 22 -32.53 2.72 15.97
CA LEU A 22 -33.22 3.99 16.18
C LEU A 22 -33.00 4.85 14.93
N SER A 23 -34.06 5.48 14.43
CA SER A 23 -33.94 6.48 13.37
C SER A 23 -33.04 7.63 13.83
N SER A 24 -32.14 8.11 12.97
CA SER A 24 -31.32 9.27 13.29
C SER A 24 -32.19 10.48 13.60
N THR A 25 -31.98 11.13 14.76
CA THR A 25 -32.64 12.40 15.11
C THR A 25 -31.93 13.61 14.50
N TYR A 26 -30.82 13.40 13.80
CA TYR A 26 -29.99 14.46 13.21
C TYR A 26 -30.07 14.44 11.68
N ASN A 27 -30.04 15.64 11.11
CA ASN A 27 -29.81 15.88 9.68
C ASN A 27 -28.60 16.80 9.49
N TRP A 28 -28.11 16.92 8.26
CA TRP A 28 -26.99 17.78 7.89
C TRP A 28 -27.41 18.77 6.81
N LYS A 29 -26.84 19.96 6.85
CA LYS A 29 -26.96 20.97 5.79
C LYS A 29 -25.57 21.34 5.30
N CYS A 30 -25.46 21.55 3.99
CA CYS A 30 -24.23 22.04 3.40
C CYS A 30 -24.14 23.56 3.59
N GLU A 31 -23.09 24.01 4.26
CA GLU A 31 -22.88 25.43 4.52
C GLU A 31 -21.54 25.90 3.97
N SER A 32 -21.56 27.06 3.33
CA SER A 32 -20.34 27.74 2.90
C SER A 32 -19.76 28.53 4.07
N GLN A 33 -18.50 28.25 4.41
CA GLN A 33 -17.71 29.06 5.34
C GLN A 33 -16.46 29.60 4.63
N SER A 34 -15.67 30.42 5.31
CA SER A 34 -14.51 31.11 4.72
C SER A 34 -13.45 30.19 4.13
N ASP A 35 -13.35 28.96 4.65
CA ASP A 35 -12.40 27.92 4.28
C ASP A 35 -13.03 26.81 3.42
N GLY A 36 -14.25 27.01 2.91
CA GLY A 36 -14.94 26.12 1.98
C GLY A 36 -16.28 25.60 2.52
N LYS A 37 -16.89 24.66 1.79
CA LYS A 37 -18.17 24.05 2.14
C LYS A 37 -18.00 22.91 3.15
N THR A 38 -18.95 22.79 4.07
CA THR A 38 -18.92 21.83 5.18
C THR A 38 -20.31 21.32 5.55
N CYS A 39 -20.38 20.09 6.06
CA CYS A 39 -21.57 19.44 6.55
C CYS A 39 -21.83 19.81 8.02
N VAL A 40 -22.80 20.69 8.24
CA VAL A 40 -23.20 21.16 9.57
C VAL A 40 -24.37 20.33 10.08
N ARG A 41 -24.22 19.78 11.29
CA ARG A 41 -25.22 18.92 11.93
C ARG A 41 -26.32 19.75 12.61
N TYR A 42 -27.56 19.33 12.42
CA TYR A 42 -28.76 19.96 12.97
C TYR A 42 -29.70 18.93 13.59
N ASP A 43 -30.49 19.35 14.58
CA ASP A 43 -31.58 18.54 15.10
C ASP A 43 -32.76 18.58 14.13
N SER A 44 -33.21 17.40 13.70
CA SER A 44 -34.23 17.24 12.66
C SER A 44 -35.60 17.78 13.05
N PHE A 45 -35.93 17.85 14.35
CA PHE A 45 -37.20 18.40 14.83
C PHE A 45 -37.19 19.93 14.80
N THR A 46 -36.04 20.55 15.06
CA THR A 46 -35.91 22.01 15.13
C THR A 46 -35.57 22.65 13.78
N SER A 47 -34.96 21.89 12.87
CA SER A 47 -34.50 22.38 11.56
C SER A 47 -34.83 21.37 10.45
N PRO A 48 -36.11 21.28 10.02
CA PRO A 48 -36.51 20.38 8.94
C PRO A 48 -35.83 20.75 7.60
N GLY A 49 -35.73 19.78 6.70
CA GLY A 49 -35.17 19.96 5.35
C GLY A 49 -33.64 19.82 5.23
N GLY A 50 -32.98 19.15 6.17
CA GLY A 50 -31.60 18.66 5.97
C GLY A 50 -31.56 17.33 5.21
N MET A 51 -30.35 16.87 4.91
CA MET A 51 -30.08 15.57 4.28
C MET A 51 -29.35 14.63 5.26
N THR A 52 -29.16 13.37 4.86
CA THR A 52 -28.36 12.42 5.63
C THR A 52 -26.88 12.82 5.62
N LEU A 53 -26.09 12.26 6.54
CA LEU A 53 -24.63 12.49 6.54
C LEU A 53 -24.01 11.98 5.24
N ALA A 54 -24.44 10.82 4.74
CA ALA A 54 -23.93 10.23 3.50
C ALA A 54 -24.19 11.15 2.29
N ALA A 55 -25.42 11.63 2.14
CA ALA A 55 -25.77 12.59 1.10
C ALA A 55 -24.94 13.87 1.20
N CYS A 56 -24.78 14.42 2.41
CA CYS A 56 -24.00 15.64 2.60
C CYS A 56 -22.52 15.45 2.25
N LYS A 57 -21.89 14.34 2.67
CA LYS A 57 -20.48 14.07 2.35
C LYS A 57 -20.25 13.91 0.85
N LEU A 58 -21.21 13.32 0.13
CA LEU A 58 -21.12 13.12 -1.30
C LEU A 58 -21.23 14.43 -2.09
N THR A 59 -22.10 15.36 -1.68
CA THR A 59 -22.48 16.51 -2.52
C THR A 59 -22.11 17.89 -2.00
N CYS A 60 -21.73 18.01 -0.72
CA CYS A 60 -21.51 19.33 -0.13
C CYS A 60 -20.22 19.97 -0.62
N ARG A 61 -19.13 19.21 -0.66
CA ARG A 61 -17.82 19.72 -1.09
C ARG A 61 -17.66 19.60 -2.60
N ASP A 62 -16.98 20.58 -3.19
CA ASP A 62 -16.70 20.57 -4.63
C ASP A 62 -15.76 19.41 -5.03
N ASP A 63 -15.04 18.85 -4.05
CA ASP A 63 -14.18 17.67 -4.19
C ASP A 63 -14.85 16.34 -3.79
N GLY A 64 -16.12 16.34 -3.37
CA GLY A 64 -16.92 15.15 -3.06
C GLY A 64 -16.34 14.15 -2.03
N ALA A 65 -15.24 14.51 -1.35
CA ALA A 65 -14.38 13.61 -0.58
C ALA A 65 -13.59 12.54 -1.39
N LEU A 66 -13.17 12.89 -2.60
CA LEU A 66 -12.20 12.11 -3.39
C LEU A 66 -10.85 11.98 -2.66
N TRP A 67 -10.25 10.80 -2.75
CA TRP A 67 -8.92 10.50 -2.21
C TRP A 67 -8.19 9.43 -3.06
N PRO A 68 -7.00 9.70 -3.61
CA PRO A 68 -6.41 11.04 -3.80
C PRO A 68 -7.30 11.97 -4.62
N LEU A 69 -7.08 13.29 -4.50
CA LEU A 69 -7.66 14.25 -5.45
C LEU A 69 -7.17 13.99 -6.89
N PRO A 70 -8.00 14.28 -7.91
CA PRO A 70 -7.54 14.33 -9.28
C PRO A 70 -6.50 15.42 -9.51
N THR A 71 -5.52 15.18 -10.39
CA THR A 71 -4.49 16.17 -10.74
C THR A 71 -4.90 17.12 -11.86
N GLY A 72 -5.75 16.68 -12.77
CA GLY A 72 -6.30 17.50 -13.85
C GLY A 72 -7.59 18.20 -13.46
N ASP A 73 -8.26 18.78 -14.47
CA ASP A 73 -9.56 19.42 -14.28
C ASP A 73 -10.58 18.38 -13.81
N PHE A 74 -11.32 18.72 -12.75
CA PHE A 74 -12.46 17.93 -12.32
C PHE A 74 -13.64 18.83 -11.89
N GLN A 75 -14.86 18.32 -12.09
CA GLN A 75 -16.11 18.96 -11.71
C GLN A 75 -17.08 17.89 -11.22
N LEU A 76 -17.70 18.12 -10.06
CA LEU A 76 -18.68 17.22 -9.46
C LEU A 76 -20.00 17.96 -9.24
N ALA A 77 -21.12 17.30 -9.51
CA ALA A 77 -22.43 17.83 -9.16
C ALA A 77 -22.65 17.81 -7.64
N ASN A 78 -23.44 18.78 -7.19
CA ASN A 78 -23.96 18.85 -5.82
C ASN A 78 -25.32 18.14 -5.66
N THR A 79 -25.68 17.27 -6.60
CA THR A 79 -26.93 16.48 -6.58
C THR A 79 -26.61 15.01 -6.80
N TYR A 80 -27.52 14.13 -6.37
CA TYR A 80 -27.37 12.69 -6.45
C TYR A 80 -28.67 12.03 -6.88
N VAL A 81 -28.58 10.77 -7.29
CA VAL A 81 -29.70 9.84 -7.47
C VAL A 81 -29.57 8.66 -6.52
N GLU A 82 -30.71 8.10 -6.15
CA GLU A 82 -30.80 6.89 -5.34
C GLU A 82 -30.97 5.67 -6.26
N VAL A 83 -30.14 4.65 -6.08
CA VAL A 83 -30.15 3.43 -6.87
C VAL A 83 -29.97 2.19 -5.98
N VAL A 84 -30.35 1.03 -6.51
CA VAL A 84 -30.08 -0.27 -5.87
C VAL A 84 -28.82 -0.89 -6.46
N LYS A 85 -28.26 -1.89 -5.81
CA LYS A 85 -27.05 -2.58 -6.28
C LYS A 85 -27.22 -3.18 -7.68
N GLU A 86 -28.41 -3.68 -8.00
CA GLU A 86 -28.71 -4.30 -9.29
C GLU A 86 -28.79 -3.28 -10.43
N SER A 87 -28.82 -1.98 -10.13
CA SER A 87 -28.82 -0.90 -11.13
C SER A 87 -27.47 -0.72 -11.82
N PHE A 88 -26.37 -1.23 -11.28
CA PHE A 88 -25.03 -1.09 -11.85
C PHE A 88 -24.76 -2.15 -12.93
N ILE A 89 -24.83 -1.72 -14.18
CA ILE A 89 -24.66 -2.54 -15.39
C ILE A 89 -23.38 -2.12 -16.10
N PHE A 90 -22.50 -3.07 -16.39
CA PHE A 90 -21.34 -2.84 -17.25
C PHE A 90 -21.75 -3.15 -18.69
N ASP A 91 -21.93 -2.12 -19.52
CA ASP A 91 -22.48 -2.23 -20.88
C ASP A 91 -21.36 -2.50 -21.90
N ALA A 92 -20.29 -1.71 -21.87
CA ALA A 92 -19.09 -1.93 -22.67
C ALA A 92 -17.84 -2.03 -21.80
N VAL A 93 -17.12 -3.15 -21.89
CA VAL A 93 -15.81 -3.34 -21.26
C VAL A 93 -14.86 -3.77 -22.35
N THR A 94 -14.05 -2.85 -22.87
CA THR A 94 -13.32 -3.05 -24.12
C THR A 94 -11.84 -2.74 -23.99
N ALA A 95 -11.02 -3.56 -24.62
CA ALA A 95 -9.58 -3.36 -24.75
C ALA A 95 -9.12 -3.85 -26.13
N PRO A 96 -8.04 -3.29 -26.71
CA PRO A 96 -7.59 -3.64 -28.05
C PRO A 96 -7.00 -5.05 -28.16
N THR A 97 -6.50 -5.61 -27.06
CA THR A 97 -5.87 -6.95 -27.02
C THR A 97 -6.65 -7.92 -26.13
N PRO A 98 -6.64 -9.24 -26.43
CA PRO A 98 -7.23 -10.26 -25.56
C PRO A 98 -6.65 -10.28 -24.15
N GLY A 99 -5.34 -10.01 -24.02
CA GLY A 99 -4.67 -9.92 -22.71
C GLY A 99 -5.17 -8.73 -21.90
N GLY A 100 -5.26 -7.54 -22.51
CA GLY A 100 -5.83 -6.36 -21.87
C GLY A 100 -7.30 -6.58 -21.47
N LYS A 101 -8.09 -7.24 -22.32
CA LYS A 101 -9.48 -7.59 -22.02
C LYS A 101 -9.60 -8.53 -20.83
N THR A 102 -8.72 -9.53 -20.73
CA THR A 102 -8.70 -10.49 -19.60
C THR A 102 -8.44 -9.77 -18.28
N ILE A 103 -7.44 -8.89 -18.24
CA ILE A 103 -7.13 -8.09 -17.05
C ILE A 103 -8.32 -7.20 -16.67
N LEU A 104 -8.93 -6.54 -17.65
CA LEU A 104 -10.07 -5.65 -17.43
C LEU A 104 -11.31 -6.40 -16.91
N ASP A 105 -11.52 -7.63 -17.37
CA ASP A 105 -12.60 -8.50 -16.89
C ASP A 105 -12.42 -8.95 -15.44
N GLU A 106 -11.19 -9.06 -14.95
CA GLU A 106 -10.91 -9.31 -13.53
C GLU A 106 -11.25 -8.09 -12.65
N MET A 107 -11.26 -6.87 -13.19
CA MET A 107 -11.55 -5.65 -12.44
C MET A 107 -13.04 -5.44 -12.15
N VAL A 108 -13.93 -5.94 -13.02
CA VAL A 108 -15.39 -5.84 -12.83
C VAL A 108 -15.88 -6.51 -11.54
N PRO A 109 -15.56 -7.79 -11.24
CA PRO A 109 -15.96 -8.42 -9.98
C PRO A 109 -15.30 -7.77 -8.77
N ILE A 110 -14.09 -7.21 -8.91
CA ILE A 110 -13.44 -6.43 -7.85
C ILE A 110 -14.28 -5.20 -7.50
N PHE A 111 -14.68 -4.40 -8.51
CA PHE A 111 -15.55 -3.24 -8.31
C PHE A 111 -16.90 -3.62 -7.70
N ARG A 112 -17.54 -4.68 -8.19
CA ARG A 112 -18.81 -5.18 -7.61
C ARG A 112 -18.64 -5.60 -6.15
N GLY A 113 -17.52 -6.25 -5.82
CA GLY A 113 -17.19 -6.59 -4.43
C GLY A 113 -17.06 -5.36 -3.53
N TYR A 114 -16.64 -4.20 -4.07
CA TYR A 114 -16.62 -2.96 -3.31
C TYR A 114 -18.03 -2.46 -2.99
N LEU A 115 -18.97 -2.55 -3.94
CA LEU A 115 -20.38 -2.22 -3.69
C LEU A 115 -20.98 -3.13 -2.61
N ASP A 116 -20.70 -4.43 -2.68
CA ASP A 116 -21.14 -5.38 -1.65
C ASP A 116 -20.58 -5.04 -0.27
N MET A 117 -19.32 -4.61 -0.18
CA MET A 117 -18.73 -4.20 1.09
C MET A 117 -19.38 -2.93 1.65
N MET A 118 -19.68 -1.94 0.80
CA MET A 118 -20.37 -0.70 1.23
C MET A 118 -21.74 -0.98 1.85
N GLU A 119 -22.52 -1.86 1.24
CA GLU A 119 -23.85 -2.26 1.73
C GLU A 119 -23.74 -3.07 3.05
N ASN A 120 -22.95 -4.15 3.03
CA ASN A 120 -22.84 -5.08 4.17
C ASN A 120 -22.22 -4.45 5.43
N TYR A 121 -21.25 -3.54 5.28
CA TYR A 121 -20.62 -2.88 6.43
C TYR A 121 -21.65 -2.10 7.24
N ASN A 122 -22.53 -1.37 6.56
CA ASN A 122 -23.56 -0.57 7.20
C ASN A 122 -24.71 -1.41 7.77
N GLU A 123 -24.94 -2.61 7.23
CA GLU A 123 -25.85 -3.60 7.83
C GLU A 123 -25.26 -4.27 9.09
N GLY A 124 -23.97 -4.57 9.09
CA GLY A 124 -23.25 -5.23 10.20
C GLY A 124 -23.07 -4.37 11.46
N LEU A 125 -23.01 -3.04 11.31
CA LEU A 125 -22.90 -2.10 12.45
C LEU A 125 -24.12 -2.12 13.40
N GLY A 126 -25.21 -2.80 13.04
CA GLY A 126 -26.40 -3.00 13.87
C GLY A 126 -26.49 -4.36 14.59
N THR A 127 -25.53 -5.27 14.45
CA THR A 127 -25.62 -6.61 15.04
C THR A 127 -25.08 -6.67 16.47
N HIS A 128 -25.86 -6.21 17.45
CA HIS A 128 -25.68 -6.69 18.83
C HIS A 128 -26.29 -8.09 18.94
N SER A 129 -25.45 -9.12 18.95
CA SER A 129 -25.86 -10.45 19.40
C SER A 129 -26.04 -10.44 20.92
N GLN A 130 -27.22 -10.06 21.42
CA GLN A 130 -27.58 -10.41 22.80
C GLN A 130 -28.06 -11.85 22.84
N GLY A 131 -27.17 -12.75 23.24
CA GLY A 131 -27.59 -13.98 23.90
C GLY A 131 -28.00 -13.64 25.32
N THR A 132 -29.30 -13.56 25.61
CA THR A 132 -29.94 -14.07 26.83
C THR A 132 -31.44 -13.76 26.80
N SER A 133 -32.23 -14.78 27.11
CA SER A 133 -33.66 -14.76 27.40
C SER A 133 -34.05 -13.72 28.47
N GLY A 134 -35.05 -12.88 28.21
CA GLY A 134 -35.62 -12.01 29.24
C GLY A 134 -36.82 -11.17 28.77
N SER A 135 -38.01 -11.63 29.17
CA SER A 135 -39.33 -10.97 29.30
C SER A 135 -39.76 -9.83 28.36
N ASP A 136 -40.86 -10.11 27.67
CA ASP A 136 -41.94 -9.21 27.23
C ASP A 136 -41.85 -7.77 27.73
N THR A 137 -41.41 -6.87 26.85
CA THR A 137 -41.83 -5.48 26.90
C THR A 137 -42.47 -5.16 25.56
N LYS A 138 -43.79 -4.93 25.57
CA LYS A 138 -44.56 -4.47 24.42
C LYS A 138 -44.05 -3.10 24.00
N CYS A 139 -43.28 -3.04 22.91
CA CYS A 139 -43.08 -1.81 22.16
C CYS A 139 -44.21 -1.69 21.14
N ASN A 140 -44.89 -0.54 21.17
CA ASN A 140 -45.98 -0.20 20.27
C ASN A 140 -45.55 -0.34 18.80
N GLU A 141 -46.34 -1.08 18.03
CA GLU A 141 -46.34 -1.06 16.57
C GLU A 141 -46.91 0.29 16.11
N GLU A 142 -46.07 1.32 16.01
CA GLU A 142 -46.40 2.53 15.27
C GLU A 142 -45.38 2.76 14.16
N SER A 143 -45.91 2.69 12.93
CA SER A 143 -45.31 3.07 11.66
C SER A 143 -43.95 2.44 11.29
N TYR A 144 -43.99 1.17 10.87
CA TYR A 144 -43.19 0.80 9.70
C TYR A 144 -43.82 1.52 8.50
N THR A 145 -43.35 2.72 8.19
CA THR A 145 -43.48 3.23 6.83
C THR A 145 -42.70 2.26 5.95
N THR A 146 -43.41 1.35 5.29
CA THR A 146 -42.94 0.66 4.08
C THR A 146 -42.16 1.68 3.25
N PRO A 147 -40.90 1.40 2.85
CA PRO A 147 -40.19 2.25 1.91
C PRO A 147 -41.14 2.50 0.75
N SER A 148 -41.41 3.75 0.42
CA SER A 148 -42.16 4.06 -0.78
C SER A 148 -41.36 3.48 -1.94
N PHE A 149 -41.80 2.33 -2.47
CA PHE A 149 -41.30 1.70 -3.68
C PHE A 149 -41.59 2.65 -4.85
N LYS A 150 -40.74 3.66 -4.96
CA LYS A 150 -40.62 4.60 -6.07
C LYS A 150 -39.14 4.79 -6.40
N LEU A 151 -38.32 3.75 -6.21
CA LEU A 151 -37.14 3.60 -7.05
C LEU A 151 -37.68 3.31 -8.45
N GLN A 152 -37.90 4.39 -9.23
CA GLN A 152 -37.93 4.28 -10.68
C GLN A 152 -36.73 3.44 -11.10
N ARG A 153 -36.87 2.71 -12.21
CA ARG A 153 -35.89 1.76 -12.73
C ARG A 153 -34.65 2.51 -13.21
N HIS A 154 -33.91 3.13 -12.30
CA HIS A 154 -32.74 3.95 -12.57
C HIS A 154 -31.59 3.02 -12.88
N ILE A 155 -30.97 3.19 -14.04
CA ILE A 155 -29.86 2.36 -14.50
C ILE A 155 -28.57 3.17 -14.44
N VAL A 156 -27.52 2.60 -13.86
CA VAL A 156 -26.15 3.11 -13.92
C VAL A 156 -25.39 2.24 -14.91
N SER A 157 -25.24 2.75 -16.12
CA SER A 157 -24.58 2.13 -17.26
C SER A 157 -23.10 2.53 -17.22
N ILE A 158 -22.20 1.56 -17.10
CA ILE A 158 -20.76 1.76 -16.96
C ILE A 158 -20.06 1.23 -18.21
N ASP A 159 -19.41 2.14 -18.92
CA ASP A 159 -18.56 1.86 -20.06
C ASP A 159 -17.09 2.08 -19.69
N VAL A 160 -16.25 1.09 -19.95
CA VAL A 160 -14.80 1.13 -19.72
C VAL A 160 -14.08 0.81 -21.03
N VAL A 161 -13.27 1.76 -21.49
CA VAL A 161 -12.58 1.69 -22.79
C VAL A 161 -11.08 1.91 -22.60
N VAL A 162 -10.31 0.88 -22.94
CA VAL A 162 -8.84 0.95 -23.04
C VAL A 162 -8.47 1.23 -24.50
N THR A 163 -7.54 2.17 -24.72
CA THR A 163 -7.27 2.70 -26.07
C THR A 163 -5.97 2.22 -26.69
N THR A 164 -5.01 1.71 -25.91
CA THR A 164 -3.73 1.19 -26.43
C THR A 164 -3.62 -0.33 -26.26
N GLU A 165 -2.68 -0.94 -26.98
CA GLU A 165 -2.38 -2.38 -26.88
C GLU A 165 -1.53 -2.73 -25.64
N GLU A 166 -1.00 -1.72 -24.94
CA GLU A 166 -0.13 -1.89 -23.78
C GLU A 166 -0.90 -2.43 -22.57
N ASN A 167 -0.45 -3.56 -22.06
CA ASN A 167 -1.08 -4.30 -20.96
C ASN A 167 -0.09 -4.83 -19.92
N THR A 168 1.18 -4.40 -19.99
CA THR A 168 2.24 -4.74 -19.04
C THR A 168 2.32 -3.69 -17.94
N LEU A 169 2.50 -4.12 -16.69
CA LEU A 169 2.67 -3.23 -15.54
C LEU A 169 4.16 -3.03 -15.25
N THR A 170 4.65 -1.82 -15.48
CA THR A 170 6.07 -1.42 -15.32
C THR A 170 6.13 -0.02 -14.69
N SER A 171 7.33 0.48 -14.40
CA SER A 171 7.57 1.84 -13.91
C SER A 171 7.16 2.94 -14.90
N GLU A 172 7.03 2.60 -16.18
CA GLU A 172 6.69 3.54 -17.26
C GLU A 172 5.22 3.44 -17.70
N THR A 173 4.45 2.53 -17.10
CA THR A 173 3.05 2.30 -17.47
C THR A 173 2.22 3.57 -17.31
N ASN A 174 1.47 3.92 -18.36
CA ASN A 174 0.59 5.08 -18.33
C ASN A 174 -0.67 4.80 -17.48
N GLU A 175 -0.78 5.48 -16.34
CA GLU A 175 -1.88 5.36 -15.37
C GLU A 175 -2.96 6.45 -15.50
N SER A 176 -2.94 7.24 -16.59
CA SER A 176 -3.94 8.30 -16.81
C SER A 176 -5.31 7.75 -17.21
N TYR A 177 -6.36 8.51 -16.89
CA TYR A 177 -7.73 8.21 -17.32
C TYR A 177 -8.59 9.48 -17.36
N THR A 178 -9.68 9.40 -18.11
CA THR A 178 -10.82 10.31 -18.00
C THR A 178 -12.03 9.55 -17.49
N LEU A 179 -12.85 10.23 -16.69
CA LEU A 179 -14.14 9.73 -16.21
C LEU A 179 -15.18 10.82 -16.46
N SER A 180 -16.23 10.47 -17.19
CA SER A 180 -17.46 11.25 -17.24
C SER A 180 -18.62 10.46 -16.66
N LEU A 181 -19.48 11.15 -15.93
CA LEU A 181 -20.74 10.64 -15.42
C LEU A 181 -21.79 11.69 -15.75
N GLU A 182 -22.87 11.29 -16.43
CA GLU A 182 -24.00 12.16 -16.71
C GLU A 182 -25.32 11.43 -16.46
N THR A 183 -26.24 12.11 -15.77
CA THR A 183 -27.58 11.58 -15.48
C THR A 183 -28.63 12.30 -16.30
N ASN A 184 -29.43 11.54 -17.07
CA ASN A 184 -30.53 12.04 -17.86
C ASN A 184 -31.78 11.17 -17.65
N GLY A 185 -32.80 11.74 -17.01
CA GLY A 185 -33.99 11.00 -16.59
C GLY A 185 -33.61 9.83 -15.67
N ASP A 186 -34.08 8.63 -16.02
CA ASP A 186 -33.89 7.40 -15.24
C ASP A 186 -32.59 6.64 -15.64
N LYS A 187 -31.60 7.31 -16.23
CA LYS A 187 -30.32 6.69 -16.61
C LYS A 187 -29.13 7.58 -16.26
N SER A 188 -28.15 7.00 -15.56
CA SER A 188 -26.79 7.55 -15.43
C SER A 188 -25.86 6.78 -16.36
N VAL A 189 -25.11 7.49 -17.18
CA VAL A 189 -24.07 6.92 -18.06
C VAL A 189 -22.72 7.32 -17.52
N VAL A 190 -21.88 6.33 -17.26
CA VAL A 190 -20.49 6.48 -16.83
C VAL A 190 -19.59 6.02 -17.96
N ALA A 191 -18.68 6.88 -18.41
CA ALA A 191 -17.65 6.51 -19.37
C ALA A 191 -16.26 6.71 -18.75
N ILE A 192 -15.50 5.62 -18.67
CA ILE A 192 -14.09 5.63 -18.26
C ILE A 192 -13.26 5.31 -19.49
N VAL A 193 -12.37 6.23 -19.87
CA VAL A 193 -11.45 6.06 -21.00
C VAL A 193 -10.03 6.19 -20.50
N ALA A 194 -9.18 5.21 -20.82
CA ALA A 194 -7.78 5.20 -20.41
C ALA A 194 -6.87 4.68 -21.52
N PRO A 195 -5.59 5.10 -21.57
CA PRO A 195 -4.60 4.48 -22.44
C PRO A 195 -4.43 3.00 -22.14
N THR A 196 -4.22 2.64 -20.86
CA THR A 196 -3.97 1.26 -20.42
C THR A 196 -5.07 0.74 -19.49
N VAL A 197 -5.07 -0.58 -19.26
CA VAL A 197 -5.94 -1.23 -18.26
C VAL A 197 -5.74 -0.67 -16.85
N TYR A 198 -4.55 -0.17 -16.53
CA TYR A 198 -4.22 0.33 -15.20
C TYR A 198 -4.81 1.72 -14.96
N GLY A 199 -4.77 2.60 -15.96
CA GLY A 199 -5.53 3.85 -15.96
C GLY A 199 -7.04 3.61 -15.77
N ALA A 200 -7.60 2.64 -16.51
CA ALA A 200 -9.01 2.27 -16.35
C ALA A 200 -9.35 1.79 -14.93
N ARG A 201 -8.45 1.04 -14.30
CA ARG A 201 -8.55 0.63 -12.89
C ARG A 201 -8.54 1.82 -11.92
N HIS A 202 -7.69 2.83 -12.15
CA HIS A 202 -7.74 4.09 -11.37
C HIS A 202 -9.08 4.81 -11.55
N GLY A 203 -9.63 4.82 -12.77
CA GLY A 203 -10.96 5.35 -13.06
C GLY A 203 -12.07 4.63 -12.31
N LEU A 204 -12.03 3.29 -12.24
CA LEU A 204 -12.98 2.49 -11.47
C LEU A 204 -12.87 2.75 -9.95
N GLU A 205 -11.66 2.91 -9.43
CA GLU A 205 -11.48 3.33 -8.03
C GLU A 205 -12.11 4.70 -7.81
N THR A 206 -11.86 5.68 -8.67
CA THR A 206 -12.47 7.02 -8.55
C THR A 206 -13.99 6.98 -8.67
N LEU A 207 -14.55 6.20 -9.61
CA LEU A 207 -16.00 5.98 -9.71
C LEU A 207 -16.58 5.45 -8.40
N SER A 208 -15.90 4.49 -7.76
CA SER A 208 -16.36 3.91 -6.50
C SER A 208 -16.41 4.93 -5.35
N GLN A 209 -15.70 6.07 -5.47
CA GLN A 209 -15.72 7.15 -4.48
C GLN A 209 -16.85 8.16 -4.75
N LEU A 210 -17.43 8.16 -5.95
CA LEU A 210 -18.62 8.92 -6.33
C LEU A 210 -19.93 8.20 -5.98
N ILE A 211 -19.81 7.07 -5.26
CA ILE A 211 -20.89 6.20 -4.84
C ILE A 211 -20.77 6.01 -3.32
N ILE A 212 -21.87 6.18 -2.60
CA ILE A 212 -21.94 5.91 -1.16
C ILE A 212 -23.21 5.15 -0.84
N TYR A 213 -23.15 4.15 0.03
CA TYR A 213 -24.34 3.50 0.55
C TYR A 213 -24.87 4.27 1.77
N ASP A 214 -26.15 4.59 1.76
CA ASP A 214 -26.83 5.28 2.85
C ASP A 214 -27.81 4.35 3.58
N PRO A 215 -27.51 3.95 4.83
CA PRO A 215 -28.38 3.06 5.58
C PRO A 215 -29.71 3.69 6.02
N GLU A 216 -29.84 5.02 6.06
CA GLU A 216 -31.08 5.68 6.46
C GLU A 216 -32.15 5.58 5.37
N VAL A 217 -31.75 5.57 4.09
CA VAL A 217 -32.63 5.35 2.93
C VAL A 217 -32.51 3.96 2.31
N SER A 218 -31.54 3.15 2.78
CA SER A 218 -31.26 1.79 2.30
C SER A 218 -31.02 1.75 0.78
N ALA A 219 -30.21 2.69 0.27
CA ALA A 219 -29.91 2.85 -1.15
C ALA A 219 -28.47 3.32 -1.37
N PHE A 220 -27.96 3.10 -2.58
CA PHE A 220 -26.74 3.74 -3.06
C PHE A 220 -27.07 5.14 -3.56
N LEU A 221 -26.30 6.13 -3.11
CA LEU A 221 -26.31 7.48 -3.64
C LEU A 221 -25.19 7.61 -4.66
N VAL A 222 -25.53 8.07 -5.86
CA VAL A 222 -24.58 8.29 -6.96
C VAL A 222 -24.67 9.74 -7.39
N THR A 223 -23.53 10.43 -7.53
CA THR A 223 -23.52 11.82 -8.04
C THR A 223 -24.20 11.89 -9.42
N THR A 224 -24.91 12.97 -9.73
CA THR A 224 -25.63 13.10 -11.02
C THR A 224 -24.72 13.47 -12.17
N GLN A 225 -23.61 14.16 -11.90
CA GLN A 225 -22.63 14.57 -12.88
C GLN A 225 -21.21 14.53 -12.32
N ALA A 226 -20.28 14.01 -13.10
CA ALA A 226 -18.85 14.13 -12.84
C ALA A 226 -18.09 14.28 -14.16
N LEU A 227 -17.08 15.12 -14.17
CA LEU A 227 -16.08 15.20 -15.23
C LEU A 227 -14.72 15.19 -14.54
N ILE A 228 -13.86 14.24 -14.86
CA ILE A 228 -12.56 14.07 -14.20
C ILE A 228 -11.52 13.72 -15.27
N ASN A 229 -10.42 14.46 -15.29
CA ASN A 229 -9.18 14.10 -15.98
C ASN A 229 -8.08 13.93 -14.93
N ASP A 230 -7.40 12.79 -14.93
CA ASP A 230 -6.49 12.46 -13.83
C ASP A 230 -5.32 11.60 -14.28
N SER A 231 -4.17 11.83 -13.64
CA SER A 231 -2.93 11.09 -13.85
C SER A 231 -1.97 11.33 -12.67
N PRO A 232 -1.17 10.35 -12.23
CA PRO A 232 -0.24 10.56 -11.13
C PRO A 232 0.90 11.51 -11.50
N VAL A 233 1.39 12.30 -10.52
CA VAL A 233 2.60 13.12 -10.66
C VAL A 233 3.87 12.28 -10.64
N TYR A 234 3.91 11.24 -9.80
CA TYR A 234 5.08 10.36 -9.64
C TYR A 234 4.72 8.92 -10.02
N SER A 235 5.60 8.23 -10.75
CA SER A 235 5.34 6.86 -11.23
C SER A 235 5.58 5.78 -10.16
N HIS A 236 6.35 6.08 -9.11
CA HIS A 236 6.69 5.11 -8.06
C HIS A 236 6.06 5.50 -6.72
N ARG A 237 4.98 4.81 -6.33
CA ARG A 237 4.19 5.14 -5.13
C ARG A 237 3.99 3.88 -4.29
N GLY A 238 4.87 3.65 -3.32
CA GLY A 238 5.04 2.33 -2.76
C GLY A 238 4.94 2.18 -1.25
N LEU A 239 5.01 0.91 -0.86
CA LEU A 239 5.20 0.43 0.49
C LEU A 239 6.35 -0.58 0.47
N SER A 240 7.41 -0.34 1.24
CA SER A 240 8.42 -1.35 1.57
C SER A 240 7.92 -2.15 2.77
N MET A 241 7.67 -3.44 2.57
CA MET A 241 7.10 -4.35 3.57
C MET A 241 8.07 -5.49 3.86
N ASP A 242 8.51 -5.53 5.11
CA ASP A 242 9.37 -6.59 5.64
C ASP A 242 8.54 -7.79 6.10
N THR A 243 8.89 -8.97 5.60
CA THR A 243 8.30 -10.26 6.01
C THR A 243 9.33 -11.27 6.52
N SER A 244 10.54 -10.80 6.80
CA SER A 244 11.63 -11.61 7.34
C SER A 244 11.73 -11.46 8.85
N ARG A 245 11.76 -10.23 9.38
CA ARG A 245 11.87 -10.03 10.84
C ARG A 245 10.65 -10.63 11.54
N ASN A 246 9.46 -10.54 10.95
CA ASN A 246 8.31 -11.37 11.31
C ASN A 246 7.56 -11.83 10.05
N TYR A 247 7.05 -13.06 10.08
CA TYR A 247 6.27 -13.62 8.97
C TYR A 247 4.88 -12.99 8.89
N LEU A 248 4.45 -12.66 7.66
CA LEU A 248 3.07 -12.26 7.37
C LEU A 248 2.36 -13.28 6.47
N PRO A 249 1.18 -13.78 6.83
CA PRO A 249 0.50 -14.77 6.02
C PRO A 249 -0.06 -14.17 4.72
N LEU A 250 -0.16 -14.97 3.67
CA LEU A 250 -0.60 -14.54 2.33
C LEU A 250 -1.94 -13.76 2.33
N PRO A 251 -2.98 -14.13 3.12
CA PRO A 251 -4.19 -13.32 3.21
C PRO A 251 -3.97 -11.90 3.76
N ALA A 252 -3.01 -11.71 4.66
CA ALA A 252 -2.63 -10.38 5.14
C ALA A 252 -1.98 -9.57 4.02
N LEU A 253 -1.04 -10.16 3.26
CA LEU A 253 -0.41 -9.52 2.10
C LEU A 253 -1.44 -9.09 1.05
N LYS A 254 -2.39 -9.96 0.69
CA LYS A 254 -3.50 -9.62 -0.23
C LYS A 254 -4.32 -8.43 0.27
N ARG A 255 -4.60 -8.37 1.58
CA ARG A 255 -5.33 -7.25 2.18
C ARG A 255 -4.51 -5.95 2.19
N ILE A 256 -3.18 -6.03 2.27
CA ILE A 256 -2.28 -4.87 2.09
C ILE A 256 -2.43 -4.36 0.66
N ILE A 257 -2.30 -5.24 -0.34
CA ILE A 257 -2.47 -4.90 -1.76
C ILE A 257 -3.85 -4.27 -2.05
N ASP A 258 -4.92 -4.77 -1.44
CA ASP A 258 -6.24 -4.13 -1.50
C ASP A 258 -6.18 -2.67 -1.01
N GLY A 259 -5.59 -2.44 0.17
CA GLY A 259 -5.41 -1.11 0.72
C GLY A 259 -4.54 -0.18 -0.14
N LEU A 260 -3.50 -0.72 -0.80
CA LEU A 260 -2.69 0.03 -1.78
C LEU A 260 -3.55 0.47 -2.98
N SER A 261 -4.29 -0.48 -3.56
CA SER A 261 -5.18 -0.25 -4.71
C SER A 261 -6.24 0.83 -4.45
N TYR A 262 -6.85 0.79 -3.26
CA TYR A 262 -7.89 1.76 -2.84
C TYR A 262 -7.33 3.19 -2.77
N ASN A 263 -6.03 3.33 -2.53
CA ASN A 263 -5.37 4.63 -2.44
C ASN A 263 -4.56 4.97 -3.70
N LYS A 264 -4.61 4.16 -4.76
CA LYS A 264 -3.83 4.34 -6.00
C LYS A 264 -2.30 4.27 -5.81
N LEU A 265 -1.84 3.61 -4.76
CA LEU A 265 -0.44 3.17 -4.63
C LEU A 265 -0.20 1.99 -5.57
N ASN A 266 0.96 1.93 -6.20
CA ASN A 266 1.25 1.00 -7.30
C ASN A 266 2.51 0.15 -7.09
N VAL A 267 3.17 0.22 -5.94
CA VAL A 267 4.32 -0.63 -5.62
C VAL A 267 4.16 -1.29 -4.26
N PHE A 268 4.28 -2.61 -4.24
CA PHE A 268 4.51 -3.41 -3.06
C PHE A 268 5.97 -3.90 -3.13
N HIS A 269 6.86 -3.15 -2.49
CA HIS A 269 8.26 -3.52 -2.35
C HIS A 269 8.36 -4.57 -1.24
N TRP A 270 8.68 -5.79 -1.63
CA TRP A 270 8.67 -6.94 -0.75
C TRP A 270 10.08 -7.28 -0.28
N HIS A 271 10.42 -6.78 0.90
CA HIS A 271 11.61 -7.16 1.66
C HIS A 271 11.38 -8.55 2.28
N ILE A 272 11.67 -9.58 1.50
CA ILE A 272 11.25 -10.96 1.79
C ILE A 272 12.26 -11.74 2.64
N THR A 273 13.53 -11.34 2.66
CA THR A 273 14.63 -12.03 3.37
C THR A 273 15.49 -11.06 4.15
N ASP A 274 15.98 -11.48 5.33
CA ASP A 274 16.91 -10.71 6.17
C ASP A 274 17.74 -11.67 7.05
N THR A 275 18.54 -11.18 8.01
CA THR A 275 19.28 -12.03 8.94
C THR A 275 18.36 -12.91 9.79
N ASN A 276 17.18 -12.40 10.12
CA ASN A 276 16.20 -13.05 10.98
C ASN A 276 15.64 -14.34 10.35
N ALA A 277 15.23 -14.29 9.09
CA ALA A 277 14.65 -15.44 8.40
C ALA A 277 14.82 -15.44 6.87
N TYR A 278 14.75 -16.64 6.30
CA TYR A 278 14.62 -16.88 4.86
C TYR A 278 13.30 -17.63 4.57
N PRO A 279 12.17 -16.92 4.43
CA PRO A 279 10.85 -17.53 4.25
C PRO A 279 10.56 -17.94 2.80
N LEU A 280 11.27 -17.41 1.80
CA LEU A 280 11.08 -17.82 0.40
C LEU A 280 11.48 -19.30 0.23
N VAL A 281 10.60 -20.10 -0.39
CA VAL A 281 10.91 -21.51 -0.68
C VAL A 281 11.84 -21.60 -1.88
N SER A 282 13.10 -21.91 -1.64
CA SER A 282 14.07 -22.17 -2.70
C SER A 282 13.96 -23.62 -3.16
N SER A 283 13.56 -23.82 -4.42
CA SER A 283 13.50 -25.17 -5.01
C SER A 283 14.88 -25.67 -5.45
N ARG A 284 15.80 -24.73 -5.75
CA ARG A 284 17.16 -25.01 -6.22
C ARG A 284 18.13 -25.25 -5.07
N VAL A 285 17.97 -24.52 -3.97
CA VAL A 285 18.79 -24.62 -2.77
C VAL A 285 17.88 -24.77 -1.53
N PRO A 286 17.24 -25.93 -1.33
CA PRO A 286 16.29 -26.14 -0.23
C PRO A 286 16.84 -25.86 1.17
N GLN A 287 18.17 -25.92 1.32
CA GLN A 287 18.86 -25.58 2.55
C GLN A 287 18.63 -24.13 2.98
N LEU A 288 18.46 -23.18 2.06
CA LEU A 288 18.16 -21.78 2.40
C LEU A 288 16.89 -21.69 3.26
N THR A 289 15.81 -22.31 2.78
CA THR A 289 14.53 -22.35 3.49
C THR A 289 14.58 -23.24 4.73
N LEU A 290 15.19 -24.43 4.63
CA LEU A 290 15.24 -25.40 5.73
C LEU A 290 15.97 -24.85 6.98
N TYR A 291 17.03 -24.07 6.76
CA TYR A 291 17.84 -23.49 7.83
C TYR A 291 17.47 -22.03 8.15
N GLY A 292 16.60 -21.41 7.36
CA GLY A 292 16.29 -19.98 7.45
C GLY A 292 14.84 -19.66 7.80
N ALA A 293 13.85 -20.49 7.48
CA ALA A 293 12.47 -20.22 7.84
C ALA A 293 12.23 -20.38 9.35
N TYR A 294 11.35 -19.54 9.94
CA TYR A 294 10.99 -19.64 11.35
C TYR A 294 10.38 -21.00 11.72
N THR A 295 9.51 -21.51 10.85
CA THR A 295 8.92 -22.85 10.94
C THR A 295 8.64 -23.35 9.52
N SER A 296 8.32 -24.64 9.38
CA SER A 296 7.92 -25.21 8.09
C SER A 296 6.63 -24.61 7.51
N SER A 297 5.83 -23.89 8.30
CA SER A 297 4.62 -23.19 7.82
C SER A 297 4.81 -21.68 7.62
N HIS A 298 5.91 -21.10 8.08
CA HIS A 298 6.22 -19.68 7.88
C HIS A 298 7.09 -19.51 6.63
N VAL A 299 6.53 -19.91 5.50
CA VAL A 299 7.20 -19.89 4.20
C VAL A 299 6.30 -19.32 3.12
N TYR A 300 6.89 -18.87 2.02
CA TYR A 300 6.22 -18.47 0.78
C TYR A 300 6.64 -19.43 -0.33
N SER A 301 5.71 -20.29 -0.75
CA SER A 301 5.95 -21.18 -1.89
C SER A 301 6.00 -20.41 -3.20
N PRO A 302 6.59 -20.97 -4.28
CA PRO A 302 6.55 -20.34 -5.59
C PRO A 302 5.12 -20.03 -6.07
N ASP A 303 4.15 -20.86 -5.69
CA ASP A 303 2.76 -20.65 -6.06
C ASP A 303 2.10 -19.54 -5.24
N ASP A 304 2.44 -19.40 -3.95
CA ASP A 304 1.99 -18.26 -3.13
C ASP A 304 2.46 -16.92 -3.71
N ILE A 305 3.72 -16.87 -4.16
CA ILE A 305 4.32 -15.66 -4.75
C ILE A 305 3.65 -15.34 -6.08
N ARG A 306 3.52 -16.32 -6.99
CA ARG A 306 2.82 -16.12 -8.28
C ARG A 306 1.37 -15.71 -8.08
N GLU A 307 0.69 -16.28 -7.10
CA GLU A 307 -0.67 -15.89 -6.76
C GLU A 307 -0.72 -14.43 -6.29
N LEU A 308 0.20 -14.01 -5.41
CA LEU A 308 0.25 -12.62 -4.94
C LEU A 308 0.57 -11.64 -6.08
N VAL A 309 1.54 -11.97 -6.93
CA VAL A 309 1.92 -11.16 -8.11
C VAL A 309 0.72 -10.94 -9.01
N ARG A 310 -0.02 -12.01 -9.36
CA ARG A 310 -1.24 -11.90 -10.16
C ARG A 310 -2.33 -11.10 -9.45
N TYR A 311 -2.52 -11.34 -8.15
CA TYR A 311 -3.51 -10.62 -7.33
C TYR A 311 -3.24 -9.11 -7.31
N ALA A 312 -1.97 -8.73 -7.23
CA ALA A 312 -1.48 -7.36 -7.27
C ALA A 312 -1.59 -6.73 -8.66
N GLN A 313 -1.29 -7.48 -9.72
CA GLN A 313 -1.42 -7.01 -11.10
C GLN A 313 -2.87 -6.61 -11.43
N ALA A 314 -3.87 -7.42 -11.06
CA ALA A 314 -5.29 -7.08 -11.23
C ALA A 314 -5.71 -5.79 -10.50
N ARG A 315 -4.89 -5.35 -9.55
CA ARG A 315 -5.07 -4.14 -8.72
C ARG A 315 -4.13 -3.00 -9.11
N GLY A 316 -3.35 -3.14 -10.19
CA GLY A 316 -2.40 -2.13 -10.63
C GLY A 316 -1.26 -1.91 -9.63
N VAL A 317 -0.87 -2.96 -8.89
CA VAL A 317 0.24 -2.92 -7.95
C VAL A 317 1.35 -3.84 -8.45
N ARG A 318 2.55 -3.29 -8.65
CA ARG A 318 3.77 -4.04 -8.94
C ARG A 318 4.28 -4.69 -7.66
N VAL A 319 4.76 -5.92 -7.77
CA VAL A 319 5.48 -6.57 -6.67
C VAL A 319 6.96 -6.46 -6.99
N LEU A 320 7.63 -5.53 -6.31
CA LEU A 320 9.07 -5.28 -6.45
C LEU A 320 9.81 -6.16 -5.42
N PRO A 321 10.50 -7.24 -5.83
CA PRO A 321 11.22 -8.07 -4.89
C PRO A 321 12.53 -7.41 -4.43
N GLU A 322 12.89 -7.69 -3.19
CA GLU A 322 14.20 -7.40 -2.64
C GLU A 322 14.92 -8.68 -2.19
N PHE A 323 16.17 -8.80 -2.58
CA PHE A 323 17.14 -9.64 -1.89
C PHE A 323 18.25 -8.73 -1.38
N ASP A 324 18.20 -8.43 -0.08
CA ASP A 324 19.14 -7.51 0.55
C ASP A 324 20.50 -8.18 0.75
N ALA A 325 21.54 -7.54 0.22
CA ALA A 325 22.91 -8.02 0.29
C ALA A 325 23.94 -6.88 0.13
N PRO A 326 25.15 -7.01 0.69
CA PRO A 326 25.69 -8.17 1.38
C PRO A 326 25.45 -8.18 2.89
N SER A 327 24.92 -7.11 3.48
CA SER A 327 24.40 -7.15 4.86
C SER A 327 23.07 -7.87 4.91
N HIS A 328 22.44 -7.93 6.08
CA HIS A 328 21.09 -8.48 6.20
C HIS A 328 20.95 -9.94 5.71
N VAL A 329 22.03 -10.72 5.78
CA VAL A 329 22.03 -12.15 5.43
C VAL A 329 22.57 -12.99 6.59
N GLY A 330 21.75 -13.92 7.09
CA GLY A 330 22.07 -14.70 8.28
C GLY A 330 21.46 -16.10 8.24
N ASN A 331 20.32 -16.26 8.90
CA ASN A 331 19.61 -17.54 8.97
C ASN A 331 19.24 -18.02 7.56
N GLY A 332 19.60 -19.26 7.26
CA GLY A 332 19.46 -19.86 5.92
C GLY A 332 20.79 -19.98 5.19
N TRP A 333 21.87 -19.31 5.59
CA TRP A 333 23.16 -19.35 4.88
C TRP A 333 24.28 -20.06 5.65
N GLN A 334 24.07 -20.35 6.93
CA GLN A 334 25.06 -20.92 7.85
C GLN A 334 25.46 -22.38 7.58
N TRP A 335 24.78 -23.08 6.65
CA TRP A 335 24.99 -24.50 6.40
C TRP A 335 26.18 -24.80 5.47
N GLY A 336 26.73 -23.80 4.77
CA GLY A 336 27.80 -23.96 3.78
C GLY A 336 28.98 -24.87 4.22
N PRO A 337 29.54 -24.68 5.43
CA PRO A 337 30.64 -25.53 5.92
C PRO A 337 30.29 -27.01 6.03
N ASN A 338 29.05 -27.35 6.41
CA ASN A 338 28.60 -28.74 6.53
C ASN A 338 28.51 -29.46 5.18
N TYR A 339 28.52 -28.71 4.08
CA TYR A 339 28.46 -29.20 2.71
C TYR A 339 29.76 -28.92 1.93
N ASN A 340 30.87 -28.63 2.61
CA ASN A 340 32.18 -28.31 2.01
C ASN A 340 32.16 -27.10 1.06
N LEU A 341 31.26 -26.13 1.28
CA LEU A 341 31.19 -24.88 0.50
C LEU A 341 31.96 -23.71 1.15
N GLY A 342 32.57 -23.93 2.31
CA GLY A 342 33.20 -22.88 3.12
C GLY A 342 32.16 -21.97 3.80
N ASN A 343 32.63 -20.88 4.40
CA ASN A 343 31.75 -19.90 5.05
C ASN A 343 31.15 -18.98 3.97
N MET A 344 29.88 -19.16 3.63
CA MET A 344 29.20 -18.29 2.65
C MET A 344 28.65 -17.01 3.31
N VAL A 345 28.43 -17.07 4.62
CA VAL A 345 28.03 -15.96 5.49
C VAL A 345 29.05 -15.83 6.61
N LEU A 346 29.37 -14.60 6.98
CA LEU A 346 30.29 -14.20 8.03
C LEU A 346 29.51 -13.55 9.16
N CYS A 347 30.05 -13.66 10.37
CA CYS A 347 29.48 -13.06 11.60
C CYS A 347 28.04 -13.45 11.90
N ALA A 348 27.52 -14.51 11.26
CA ALA A 348 26.19 -15.06 11.55
C ALA A 348 26.05 -15.35 13.05
N ASN A 349 25.08 -14.70 13.71
CA ASN A 349 24.83 -14.82 15.15
C ASN A 349 26.04 -14.49 16.05
N LYS A 350 26.97 -13.63 15.60
CA LYS A 350 28.19 -13.28 16.36
C LYS A 350 27.88 -12.32 17.53
N GLU A 351 28.47 -12.61 18.69
CA GLU A 351 28.34 -11.79 19.91
C GLU A 351 29.68 -11.13 20.33
N PRO A 352 29.67 -9.96 21.01
CA PRO A 352 28.50 -9.11 21.26
C PRO A 352 28.01 -8.47 19.95
N TRP A 353 26.72 -8.60 19.65
CA TRP A 353 26.17 -8.20 18.34
C TRP A 353 26.40 -6.71 18.02
N GLN A 354 26.40 -5.83 19.03
CA GLN A 354 26.57 -4.37 18.87
C GLN A 354 27.89 -3.97 18.19
N LYS A 355 28.87 -4.89 18.16
CA LYS A 355 30.16 -4.67 17.51
C LYS A 355 30.13 -5.00 16.01
N TYR A 356 29.24 -5.89 15.59
CA TYR A 356 29.28 -6.51 14.27
C TYR A 356 28.09 -6.18 13.39
N CYS A 357 26.99 -5.67 13.95
CA CYS A 357 25.80 -5.29 13.22
C CYS A 357 24.98 -4.22 13.97
N VAL A 358 24.03 -3.59 13.26
CA VAL A 358 23.11 -2.59 13.84
C VAL A 358 22.03 -3.25 14.70
N GLN A 359 21.66 -4.50 14.40
CA GLN A 359 20.69 -5.27 15.16
C GLN A 359 20.95 -6.78 15.13
N PRO A 360 20.60 -7.52 16.19
CA PRO A 360 20.74 -8.98 16.20
C PRO A 360 19.61 -9.68 15.42
N PRO A 361 19.88 -10.85 14.80
CA PRO A 361 21.19 -11.49 14.71
C PRO A 361 22.08 -10.82 13.66
N CYS A 362 23.39 -10.76 13.90
CA CYS A 362 24.34 -10.30 12.88
C CYS A 362 24.47 -11.30 11.74
N GLY A 363 24.89 -10.83 10.56
CA GLY A 363 25.30 -11.66 9.44
C GLY A 363 25.56 -10.84 8.17
N GLN A 364 26.63 -11.17 7.45
CA GLN A 364 26.96 -10.56 6.15
C GLN A 364 27.49 -11.64 5.20
N LEU A 365 27.14 -11.60 3.91
CA LEU A 365 27.71 -12.50 2.91
C LEU A 365 29.23 -12.39 2.88
N ASN A 366 29.90 -13.49 2.48
CA ASN A 366 31.33 -13.56 2.28
C ASN A 366 31.70 -13.27 0.81
N PRO A 367 32.22 -12.07 0.47
CA PRO A 367 32.52 -11.74 -0.92
C PRO A 367 33.70 -12.52 -1.52
N VAL A 368 34.53 -13.18 -0.71
CA VAL A 368 35.71 -13.90 -1.21
C VAL A 368 35.46 -15.39 -1.38
N ASN A 369 34.25 -15.87 -1.05
CA ASN A 369 33.86 -17.26 -1.26
C ASN A 369 33.13 -17.44 -2.60
N GLU A 370 33.77 -18.13 -3.55
CA GLU A 370 33.19 -18.42 -4.87
C GLU A 370 31.90 -19.25 -4.83
N ASN A 371 31.72 -20.12 -3.83
CA ASN A 371 30.49 -20.90 -3.71
C ASN A 371 29.30 -20.02 -3.29
N MET A 372 29.53 -18.91 -2.58
CA MET A 372 28.46 -17.97 -2.23
C MET A 372 27.81 -17.43 -3.51
N TYR A 373 28.60 -17.01 -4.50
CA TYR A 373 28.08 -16.52 -5.79
C TYR A 373 27.30 -17.58 -6.57
N ARG A 374 27.70 -18.85 -6.47
CA ARG A 374 26.94 -19.97 -7.09
C ARG A 374 25.56 -20.11 -6.45
N ILE A 375 25.47 -20.01 -5.13
CA ILE A 375 24.18 -20.06 -4.43
C ILE A 375 23.36 -18.80 -4.73
N LEU A 376 24.00 -17.62 -4.77
CA LEU A 376 23.35 -16.36 -5.09
C LEU A 376 22.73 -16.36 -6.50
N GLU A 377 23.41 -16.96 -7.48
CA GLU A 377 22.86 -17.16 -8.82
C GLU A 377 21.57 -18.00 -8.78
N GLU A 378 21.54 -19.08 -8.00
CA GLU A 378 20.34 -19.92 -7.84
C GLU A 378 19.22 -19.17 -7.11
N VAL A 379 19.54 -18.30 -6.15
CA VAL A 379 18.56 -17.39 -5.53
C VAL A 379 17.96 -16.46 -6.57
N TYR A 380 18.78 -15.79 -7.39
CA TYR A 380 18.24 -14.92 -8.44
C TYR A 380 17.39 -15.69 -9.47
N LYS A 381 17.72 -16.96 -9.76
CA LYS A 381 16.87 -17.82 -10.61
C LYS A 381 15.51 -18.09 -9.96
N ASP A 382 15.49 -18.43 -8.67
CA ASP A 382 14.23 -18.64 -7.95
C ASP A 382 13.37 -17.36 -7.92
N PHE A 383 13.98 -16.18 -7.76
CA PHE A 383 13.26 -14.91 -7.85
C PHE A 383 12.72 -14.65 -9.27
N ASN A 384 13.55 -14.81 -10.29
CA ASN A 384 13.17 -14.59 -11.70
C ASN A 384 12.05 -15.53 -12.18
N ASP A 385 11.92 -16.72 -11.58
CA ASP A 385 10.88 -17.70 -11.90
C ASP A 385 9.47 -17.36 -11.36
N VAL A 386 9.38 -16.44 -10.38
CA VAL A 386 8.13 -16.17 -9.64
C VAL A 386 7.73 -14.70 -9.61
N PHE A 387 8.68 -13.77 -9.75
CA PHE A 387 8.41 -12.34 -9.81
C PHE A 387 8.44 -11.83 -11.26
N ASP A 388 7.39 -11.08 -11.61
CA ASP A 388 7.31 -10.34 -12.88
C ASP A 388 7.52 -8.84 -12.59
N SER A 389 8.77 -8.48 -12.31
CA SER A 389 9.17 -7.11 -11.98
C SER A 389 10.18 -6.57 -12.99
N ASP A 390 10.00 -5.31 -13.36
CA ASP A 390 10.85 -4.52 -14.24
C ASP A 390 12.06 -3.89 -13.52
N ILE A 391 12.00 -3.87 -12.18
CA ILE A 391 13.05 -3.38 -11.27
C ILE A 391 13.38 -4.48 -10.27
N PHE A 392 14.63 -4.53 -9.79
CA PHE A 392 15.03 -5.44 -8.70
C PHE A 392 15.72 -4.66 -7.58
N HIS A 393 15.31 -4.86 -6.33
CA HIS A 393 15.97 -4.21 -5.17
C HIS A 393 17.08 -5.13 -4.65
N MET A 394 18.30 -4.61 -4.53
CA MET A 394 19.48 -5.36 -4.07
C MET A 394 19.90 -5.02 -2.64
N GLY A 395 19.13 -4.16 -1.98
CA GLY A 395 19.36 -3.72 -0.60
C GLY A 395 20.59 -2.85 -0.48
N GLY A 396 21.61 -3.36 0.21
CA GLY A 396 22.92 -2.69 0.27
C GLY A 396 22.97 -1.56 1.30
N ASP A 397 22.22 -1.71 2.37
CA ASP A 397 22.31 -0.92 3.59
C ASP A 397 23.21 -1.59 4.64
N GLU A 398 23.60 -0.79 5.63
CA GLU A 398 24.19 -1.22 6.91
C GLU A 398 25.28 -2.31 6.83
N VAL A 399 26.20 -2.23 5.85
CA VAL A 399 27.38 -3.10 5.80
C VAL A 399 28.42 -2.63 6.82
N LEU A 400 28.62 -3.41 7.89
CA LEU A 400 29.62 -3.11 8.91
C LEU A 400 30.97 -3.76 8.59
N MET A 401 31.95 -2.92 8.26
CA MET A 401 33.30 -3.36 7.89
C MET A 401 34.02 -4.15 8.99
N VAL A 402 33.64 -3.98 10.27
CA VAL A 402 34.22 -4.71 11.40
C VAL A 402 34.04 -6.23 11.24
N CYS A 403 32.91 -6.68 10.70
CA CYS A 403 32.69 -8.10 10.46
C CYS A 403 33.75 -8.69 9.50
N TRP A 404 33.94 -8.01 8.37
CA TRP A 404 34.93 -8.38 7.36
C TRP A 404 36.36 -8.22 7.86
N ASN A 405 36.65 -7.14 8.59
CA ASN A 405 37.99 -6.80 9.08
C ASN A 405 38.53 -7.77 10.16
N GLU A 406 37.68 -8.63 10.72
CA GLU A 406 38.09 -9.68 11.67
C GLU A 406 38.07 -11.08 11.06
N THR A 407 37.75 -11.20 9.77
CA THR A 407 37.68 -12.50 9.10
C THR A 407 38.97 -12.75 8.33
N GLN A 408 39.72 -13.80 8.70
CA GLN A 408 41.06 -14.06 8.16
C GLN A 408 41.09 -14.23 6.64
N GLU A 409 40.10 -14.89 6.05
CA GLU A 409 40.03 -15.07 4.59
C GLU A 409 39.86 -13.73 3.85
N ILE A 410 39.11 -12.80 4.42
CA ILE A 410 38.95 -11.44 3.88
C ILE A 410 40.26 -10.66 4.01
N ILE A 411 40.91 -10.74 5.17
CA ILE A 411 42.21 -10.10 5.41
C ILE A 411 43.24 -10.58 4.40
N ASN A 412 43.33 -11.91 4.18
CA ASN A 412 44.24 -12.49 3.19
C ASN A 412 43.92 -11.97 1.77
N TRP A 413 42.65 -11.95 1.38
CA TRP A 413 42.25 -11.43 0.08
C TRP A 413 42.64 -9.96 -0.11
N LEU A 414 42.46 -9.13 0.92
CA LEU A 414 42.88 -7.73 0.89
C LEU A 414 44.40 -7.62 0.70
N GLU A 415 45.18 -8.36 1.49
CA GLU A 415 46.65 -8.37 1.40
C GLU A 415 47.14 -8.85 0.02
N GLU A 416 46.55 -9.92 -0.53
CA GLU A 416 46.87 -10.46 -1.86
C GLU A 416 46.53 -9.47 -2.98
N ASN A 417 45.55 -8.60 -2.78
CA ASN A 417 45.17 -7.52 -3.70
C ASN A 417 45.88 -6.19 -3.39
N GLY A 418 46.92 -6.20 -2.56
CA GLY A 418 47.73 -5.02 -2.25
C GLY A 418 47.03 -3.95 -1.41
N LYS A 419 46.00 -4.34 -0.65
CA LYS A 419 45.17 -3.47 0.19
C LYS A 419 45.63 -3.46 1.64
N ASN A 420 45.43 -2.34 2.33
CA ASN A 420 45.92 -2.13 3.70
C ASN A 420 44.80 -2.05 4.74
N ARG A 421 43.61 -2.59 4.42
CA ARG A 421 42.42 -2.63 5.31
C ARG A 421 41.94 -1.23 5.72
N THR A 422 42.06 -0.25 4.84
CA THR A 422 41.43 1.05 4.99
C THR A 422 39.92 0.98 4.74
N GLN A 423 39.16 2.02 5.09
CA GLN A 423 37.73 2.07 4.77
C GLN A 423 37.48 1.94 3.26
N ASP A 424 38.26 2.65 2.43
CA ASP A 424 38.18 2.56 0.97
C ASP A 424 38.49 1.14 0.46
N ASP A 425 39.39 0.42 1.12
CA ASP A 425 39.69 -0.98 0.75
C ASP A 425 38.50 -1.91 0.96
N PHE A 426 37.72 -1.70 2.03
CA PHE A 426 36.49 -2.46 2.26
C PHE A 426 35.34 -1.99 1.36
N LEU A 427 35.29 -0.72 0.98
CA LEU A 427 34.36 -0.24 -0.05
C LEU A 427 34.68 -0.83 -1.43
N ASP A 428 35.96 -0.97 -1.78
CA ASP A 428 36.37 -1.67 -3.00
C ASP A 428 35.99 -3.17 -2.94
N LEU A 429 36.03 -3.81 -1.77
CA LEU A 429 35.53 -5.18 -1.57
C LEU A 429 34.01 -5.26 -1.72
N TRP A 430 33.28 -4.27 -1.22
CA TRP A 430 31.83 -4.18 -1.41
C TRP A 430 31.48 -3.94 -2.88
N ASP A 431 32.16 -3.03 -3.57
CA ASP A 431 32.02 -2.81 -5.01
C ASP A 431 32.31 -4.10 -5.80
N TYR A 432 33.34 -4.85 -5.42
CA TYR A 432 33.64 -6.17 -5.99
C TYR A 432 32.46 -7.14 -5.81
N PHE A 433 31.87 -7.21 -4.62
CA PHE A 433 30.65 -7.99 -4.39
C PHE A 433 29.51 -7.52 -5.29
N GLN A 434 29.21 -6.22 -5.26
CA GLN A 434 28.05 -5.62 -5.91
C GLN A 434 28.10 -5.80 -7.43
N LYS A 435 29.27 -5.61 -8.05
CA LYS A 435 29.45 -5.84 -9.50
C LYS A 435 29.23 -7.29 -9.89
N ARG A 436 29.72 -8.24 -9.09
CA ARG A 436 29.51 -9.67 -9.35
C ARG A 436 28.05 -10.07 -9.16
N ALA A 437 27.42 -9.61 -8.09
CA ALA A 437 26.00 -9.83 -7.84
C ALA A 437 25.13 -9.26 -8.97
N LEU A 438 25.39 -8.04 -9.42
CA LEU A 438 24.70 -7.43 -10.56
C LEU A 438 24.91 -8.22 -11.85
N GLY A 439 26.14 -8.66 -12.13
CA GLY A 439 26.44 -9.49 -13.30
C GLY A 439 25.73 -10.85 -13.30
N LEU A 440 25.54 -11.46 -12.13
CA LEU A 440 24.74 -12.68 -11.99
C LEU A 440 23.26 -12.39 -12.26
N LEU A 441 22.73 -11.31 -11.69
CA LEU A 441 21.35 -10.90 -11.95
C LEU A 441 21.11 -10.69 -13.45
N ASP A 442 21.97 -9.92 -14.13
CA ASP A 442 21.90 -9.68 -15.57
C ASP A 442 21.95 -10.99 -16.37
N SER A 443 22.79 -11.94 -15.96
CA SER A 443 22.90 -13.24 -16.62
C SER A 443 21.65 -14.10 -16.43
N VAL A 444 20.97 -14.00 -15.28
CA VAL A 444 19.78 -14.78 -14.95
C VAL A 444 18.54 -14.21 -15.64
N THR A 445 18.37 -12.89 -15.60
CA THR A 445 17.23 -12.20 -16.23
C THR A 445 17.36 -12.14 -17.74
N GLY A 446 18.59 -12.20 -18.27
CA GLY A 446 18.89 -11.95 -19.69
C GLY A 446 18.78 -10.48 -20.09
N GLU A 447 18.60 -9.57 -19.12
CA GLU A 447 18.30 -8.16 -19.34
C GLU A 447 18.93 -7.29 -18.26
N GLN A 448 19.37 -6.09 -18.63
CA GLN A 448 19.91 -5.09 -17.68
C GLN A 448 18.79 -4.26 -17.04
N LYS A 449 17.94 -4.92 -16.23
CA LYS A 449 16.80 -4.30 -15.50
C LYS A 449 17.26 -3.32 -14.43
N PRO A 450 16.78 -2.06 -14.34
CA PRO A 450 17.20 -1.12 -13.29
C PRO A 450 17.22 -1.76 -11.89
N VAL A 451 18.24 -1.43 -11.10
CA VAL A 451 18.38 -1.96 -9.74
C VAL A 451 18.31 -0.84 -8.71
N VAL A 452 17.79 -1.15 -7.53
CA VAL A 452 17.69 -0.21 -6.41
C VAL A 452 18.70 -0.60 -5.33
N LEU A 453 19.37 0.41 -4.76
CA LEU A 453 20.13 0.29 -3.52
C LEU A 453 19.66 1.34 -2.52
N TRP A 454 19.69 0.99 -1.23
CA TRP A 454 19.50 1.94 -0.13
C TRP A 454 20.64 2.94 -0.05
N THR A 455 20.40 4.10 0.55
CA THR A 455 21.49 4.99 0.95
C THR A 455 22.40 4.33 1.98
N SER A 456 23.71 4.36 1.73
CA SER A 456 24.75 3.75 2.56
C SER A 456 26.13 4.36 2.31
N ASP A 457 27.19 3.82 2.93
CA ASP A 457 28.56 4.26 2.68
C ASP A 457 28.97 4.10 1.20
N LEU A 458 28.40 3.12 0.48
CA LEU A 458 28.67 2.90 -0.95
C LEU A 458 28.02 3.98 -1.83
N THR A 459 26.84 4.45 -1.44
CA THR A 459 26.09 5.49 -2.15
C THR A 459 26.36 6.91 -1.61
N ALA A 460 27.30 7.07 -0.69
CA ALA A 460 27.65 8.35 -0.10
C ALA A 460 28.17 9.33 -1.17
N GLU A 461 28.06 10.63 -0.92
CA GLU A 461 28.39 11.70 -1.89
C GLU A 461 29.76 11.51 -2.58
N ASN A 462 30.79 11.14 -1.81
CA ASN A 462 32.16 11.01 -2.31
C ASN A 462 32.44 9.66 -3.00
N HIS A 463 31.50 8.71 -2.95
CA HIS A 463 31.71 7.32 -3.37
C HIS A 463 30.77 6.89 -4.50
N VAL A 464 29.56 7.44 -4.55
CA VAL A 464 28.50 6.99 -5.45
C VAL A 464 28.93 6.97 -6.92
N GLU A 465 29.58 8.03 -7.41
CA GLU A 465 30.07 8.11 -8.80
C GLU A 465 31.30 7.22 -9.09
N LYS A 466 32.01 6.77 -8.05
CA LYS A 466 33.14 5.84 -8.20
C LYS A 466 32.63 4.43 -8.45
N TYR A 467 31.56 4.02 -7.78
CA TYR A 467 31.12 2.62 -7.75
C TYR A 467 29.87 2.35 -8.58
N LEU A 468 28.95 3.30 -8.69
CA LEU A 468 27.61 3.09 -9.23
C LEU A 468 27.39 3.89 -10.52
N ASP A 469 26.77 3.26 -11.52
CA ASP A 469 26.31 3.94 -12.73
C ASP A 469 24.87 4.42 -12.53
N LYS A 470 24.64 5.73 -12.59
CA LYS A 470 23.31 6.36 -12.44
C LYS A 470 22.25 5.90 -13.45
N ASN A 471 22.65 5.35 -14.60
CA ASN A 471 21.71 4.76 -15.56
C ASN A 471 21.26 3.36 -15.12
N ARG A 472 22.10 2.65 -14.36
CA ARG A 472 21.82 1.30 -13.86
C ARG A 472 21.14 1.33 -12.49
N TYR A 473 21.59 2.22 -11.61
CA TYR A 473 21.16 2.29 -10.21
C TYR A 473 20.14 3.40 -9.96
N ILE A 474 19.11 3.05 -9.20
CA ILE A 474 18.17 3.94 -8.52
C ILE A 474 18.55 3.91 -7.03
N ILE A 475 18.49 5.05 -6.36
CA ILE A 475 18.86 5.13 -4.94
C ILE A 475 17.62 5.38 -4.09
N GLN A 476 17.34 4.50 -3.15
CA GLN A 476 16.26 4.67 -2.17
C GLN A 476 16.82 5.34 -0.91
N VAL A 477 16.36 6.56 -0.65
CA VAL A 477 16.91 7.43 0.41
C VAL A 477 16.12 7.27 1.69
N TRP A 478 16.74 6.68 2.71
CA TRP A 478 16.15 6.52 4.03
C TRP A 478 16.69 7.50 5.08
N ASP A 479 17.75 8.26 4.76
CA ASP A 479 18.32 9.29 5.63
C ASP A 479 17.30 10.35 6.09
N SER A 480 17.61 11.02 7.19
CA SER A 480 16.84 12.16 7.70
C SER A 480 16.72 13.27 6.68
N SER A 481 15.49 13.72 6.41
CA SER A 481 15.22 14.84 5.52
C SER A 481 15.73 16.20 6.02
N LYS A 482 16.09 16.27 7.31
CA LYS A 482 16.50 17.52 8.00
C LYS A 482 17.98 17.55 8.34
N GLU A 483 18.57 16.37 8.58
CA GLU A 483 19.94 16.25 9.08
C GLU A 483 20.92 15.79 7.99
N SER A 484 20.42 15.27 6.87
CA SER A 484 21.22 14.80 5.74
C SER A 484 20.83 15.52 4.46
N ASN A 485 21.83 15.94 3.68
CA ASN A 485 21.63 16.51 2.34
C ASN A 485 21.78 15.45 1.23
N ILE A 486 21.86 14.16 1.56
CA ILE A 486 22.21 13.10 0.59
C ILE A 486 21.27 13.07 -0.62
N SER A 487 19.96 13.29 -0.43
CA SER A 487 18.97 13.39 -1.51
C SER A 487 19.32 14.52 -2.49
N THR A 488 19.78 15.66 -1.97
CA THR A 488 20.25 16.81 -2.77
C THR A 488 21.50 16.46 -3.56
N HIS A 489 22.48 15.81 -2.92
CA HIS A 489 23.72 15.41 -3.57
C HIS A 489 23.46 14.41 -4.69
N LEU A 490 22.69 13.34 -4.43
CA LEU A 490 22.29 12.35 -5.42
C LEU A 490 21.54 12.99 -6.60
N TYR A 491 20.63 13.93 -6.31
CA TYR A 491 19.89 14.67 -7.32
C TYR A 491 20.83 15.47 -8.23
N ASN A 492 21.76 16.23 -7.63
CA ASN A 492 22.73 17.03 -8.37
C ASN A 492 23.68 16.18 -9.22
N LYS A 493 23.95 14.93 -8.82
CA LYS A 493 24.73 13.96 -9.61
C LYS A 493 23.91 13.27 -10.72
N GLY A 494 22.59 13.47 -10.73
CA GLY A 494 21.68 12.96 -11.75
C GLY A 494 21.21 11.53 -11.49
N TYR A 495 21.24 11.06 -10.25
CA TYR A 495 20.66 9.77 -9.88
C TYR A 495 19.14 9.86 -9.82
N ARG A 496 18.48 8.74 -10.16
CA ARG A 496 17.05 8.54 -9.88
C ARG A 496 16.89 8.17 -8.40
N ILE A 497 15.93 8.79 -7.74
CA ILE A 497 15.73 8.72 -6.30
C ILE A 497 14.30 8.25 -5.98
N ILE A 498 14.21 7.35 -4.99
CA ILE A 498 12.97 6.99 -4.30
C ILE A 498 13.09 7.51 -2.87
N MET A 499 12.12 8.30 -2.41
CA MET A 499 12.15 8.89 -1.07
C MET A 499 11.51 7.95 -0.03
N SER A 500 12.26 7.65 1.03
CA SER A 500 11.85 6.86 2.20
C SER A 500 12.44 7.40 3.51
N ASN A 501 12.70 8.71 3.58
CA ASN A 501 13.35 9.37 4.72
C ASN A 501 12.71 8.99 6.07
N TYR A 502 13.50 8.44 7.01
CA TYR A 502 12.96 7.82 8.24
C TYR A 502 12.21 8.79 9.15
N ASP A 503 12.53 10.09 9.08
CA ASP A 503 11.89 11.12 9.88
C ASP A 503 10.48 11.48 9.38
N GLY A 504 10.08 11.02 8.19
CA GLY A 504 8.76 11.23 7.61
C GLY A 504 8.04 9.97 7.12
N LEU A 505 8.74 8.91 6.71
CA LEU A 505 8.15 7.79 5.96
C LEU A 505 8.30 6.41 6.62
N TYR A 506 8.90 6.31 7.81
CA TYR A 506 8.97 5.04 8.56
C TYR A 506 7.72 4.85 9.43
N LEU A 507 6.97 3.78 9.16
CA LEU A 507 5.70 3.46 9.81
C LEU A 507 5.89 2.64 11.10
N ASP A 508 7.06 2.05 11.31
CA ASP A 508 7.42 1.23 12.47
C ASP A 508 7.82 2.08 13.71
N CYS A 509 8.13 3.37 13.54
CA CYS A 509 8.56 4.26 14.62
C CYS A 509 7.48 4.55 15.66
N GLY A 510 7.91 4.82 16.91
CA GLY A 510 7.07 5.38 17.98
C GLY A 510 6.61 4.38 19.04
N PHE A 511 7.05 3.14 18.97
CA PHE A 511 6.68 2.07 19.91
C PHE A 511 7.78 1.85 20.96
N SER A 512 7.58 0.90 21.89
CA SER A 512 8.59 0.56 22.89
C SER A 512 9.84 -0.02 22.24
N GLY A 513 11.01 0.11 22.88
CA GLY A 513 12.21 -0.58 22.44
C GLY A 513 12.00 -2.10 22.45
N TRP A 514 12.41 -2.78 21.39
CA TRP A 514 12.38 -4.26 21.31
C TRP A 514 13.67 -4.89 21.84
N VAL A 515 14.79 -4.15 21.84
CA VAL A 515 15.98 -4.42 22.66
C VAL A 515 16.08 -3.40 23.78
N GLY A 516 16.25 -3.87 25.01
CA GLY A 516 16.40 -3.00 26.19
C GLY A 516 15.09 -2.35 26.62
N ALA A 517 15.15 -1.09 27.05
CA ALA A 517 14.02 -0.31 27.53
C ALA A 517 13.85 0.99 26.72
N GLY A 518 12.80 1.77 26.99
CA GLY A 518 12.53 3.03 26.29
C GLY A 518 11.70 2.82 25.04
N ASN A 519 11.98 3.60 23.99
CA ASN A 519 11.30 3.57 22.70
C ASN A 519 12.20 3.01 21.60
N ASN A 520 11.60 2.56 20.50
CA ASN A 520 12.37 2.15 19.32
C ASN A 520 13.11 3.34 18.68
N TRP A 521 14.14 3.03 17.90
CA TRP A 521 15.23 3.96 17.56
C TRP A 521 14.78 5.24 16.84
N CYS A 522 13.78 5.16 15.96
CA CYS A 522 13.31 6.28 15.13
C CYS A 522 12.10 7.01 15.71
N SER A 523 11.76 6.76 16.98
CA SER A 523 10.69 7.47 17.68
C SER A 523 10.84 9.00 17.62
N PRO A 524 9.74 9.77 17.59
CA PRO A 524 8.35 9.40 17.89
C PRO A 524 7.57 8.80 16.70
N TYR A 525 6.33 8.38 16.96
CA TYR A 525 5.36 7.93 15.95
C TYR A 525 5.15 9.00 14.87
N LYS A 526 5.22 8.59 13.60
CA LYS A 526 4.98 9.48 12.46
C LYS A 526 3.48 9.56 12.18
N GLY A 527 2.86 10.70 12.54
CA GLY A 527 1.45 10.96 12.27
C GLY A 527 1.18 11.23 10.78
N TRP A 528 -0.04 11.00 10.33
CA TRP A 528 -0.42 11.16 8.92
C TRP A 528 -0.20 12.59 8.40
N GLN A 529 -0.31 13.59 9.27
CA GLN A 529 -0.07 15.00 8.94
C GLN A 529 1.39 15.23 8.49
N LEU A 530 2.34 14.65 9.22
CA LEU A 530 3.77 14.72 8.90
C LEU A 530 4.06 14.03 7.57
N MET A 531 3.47 12.85 7.36
CA MET A 531 3.64 12.09 6.13
C MET A 531 3.03 12.81 4.91
N TYR A 532 1.87 13.45 5.08
CA TYR A 532 1.23 14.24 4.03
C TYR A 532 2.09 15.46 3.62
N ASP A 533 2.66 16.16 4.60
CA ASP A 533 3.48 17.35 4.38
C ASP A 533 4.94 17.02 3.95
N ASN A 534 5.31 15.73 3.89
CA ASN A 534 6.63 15.26 3.45
C ASN A 534 6.83 15.42 1.94
N ASP A 535 7.09 16.66 1.51
CA ASP A 535 7.27 17.07 0.12
C ASP A 535 8.70 16.77 -0.38
N PRO A 536 8.87 15.82 -1.34
CA PRO A 536 10.19 15.40 -1.80
C PRO A 536 10.97 16.52 -2.50
N VAL A 537 10.27 17.47 -3.14
CA VAL A 537 10.92 18.60 -3.82
C VAL A 537 11.47 19.57 -2.78
N LYS A 538 10.68 19.91 -1.76
CA LYS A 538 11.16 20.76 -0.67
C LYS A 538 12.33 20.14 0.09
N ILE A 539 12.35 18.81 0.24
CA ILE A 539 13.47 18.12 0.90
C ILE A 539 14.76 18.29 0.10
N ILE A 540 14.71 18.12 -1.23
CA ILE A 540 15.88 18.29 -2.10
C ILE A 540 16.31 19.77 -2.17
N GLU A 541 15.37 20.70 -2.21
CA GLU A 541 15.70 22.14 -2.30
C GLU A 541 16.31 22.69 -1.01
N GLN A 542 16.06 22.07 0.15
CA GLN A 542 16.67 22.44 1.43
C GLN A 542 18.20 22.34 1.43
N GLY A 543 18.77 21.44 0.62
CA GLY A 543 20.22 21.30 0.48
C GLY A 543 20.88 22.36 -0.42
N GLY A 544 20.14 23.39 -0.84
CA GLY A 544 20.68 24.52 -1.61
C GLY A 544 20.70 24.32 -3.12
N THR A 545 19.85 23.45 -3.66
CA THR A 545 19.61 23.29 -5.11
C THR A 545 18.19 23.70 -5.50
N THR A 546 17.91 23.79 -6.80
CA THR A 546 16.55 23.99 -7.33
C THR A 546 16.17 22.79 -8.17
N VAL A 547 15.02 22.18 -7.89
CA VAL A 547 14.56 21.02 -8.65
C VAL A 547 14.04 21.48 -10.01
N THR A 548 14.83 21.21 -11.04
CA THR A 548 14.51 21.54 -12.44
C THR A 548 14.11 20.31 -13.25
N ASN A 549 14.79 19.18 -13.03
CA ASN A 549 14.43 17.90 -13.58
C ASN A 549 13.66 17.06 -12.55
N ARG A 550 12.32 17.03 -12.64
CA ARG A 550 11.48 16.22 -11.74
C ARG A 550 11.53 14.72 -12.02
N SER A 551 11.94 14.29 -13.22
CA SER A 551 11.96 12.86 -13.59
C SER A 551 13.03 12.06 -12.84
N LEU A 552 13.96 12.74 -12.15
CA LEU A 552 14.92 12.09 -11.26
C LEU A 552 14.28 11.70 -9.92
N ILE A 553 13.14 12.29 -9.55
CA ILE A 553 12.40 11.92 -8.34
C ILE A 553 11.32 10.95 -8.81
N LEU A 554 11.55 9.64 -8.69
CA LEU A 554 10.60 8.64 -9.18
C LEU A 554 9.32 8.63 -8.34
N GLY A 555 9.45 9.00 -7.06
CA GLY A 555 8.37 9.10 -6.09
C GLY A 555 8.88 8.70 -4.71
N GLY A 556 8.12 7.89 -3.99
CA GLY A 556 8.51 7.47 -2.66
C GLY A 556 7.79 6.25 -2.14
N GLU A 557 8.35 5.68 -1.09
CA GLU A 557 7.80 4.54 -0.37
C GLU A 557 7.78 4.81 1.12
N ALA A 558 6.66 4.49 1.76
CA ALA A 558 6.67 4.32 3.20
C ALA A 558 7.30 2.95 3.52
N ALA A 559 8.16 2.89 4.54
CA ALA A 559 8.73 1.63 5.00
C ALA A 559 8.01 1.15 6.25
N LEU A 560 7.65 -0.13 6.30
CA LEU A 560 7.19 -0.81 7.50
C LEU A 560 8.10 -2.01 7.78
N TRP A 561 9.16 -1.73 8.55
CA TRP A 561 10.03 -2.76 9.12
C TRP A 561 9.30 -3.57 10.19
N SER A 562 9.60 -4.86 10.27
CA SER A 562 8.75 -5.82 10.97
C SER A 562 9.33 -6.37 12.27
N GLU A 563 10.35 -5.74 12.88
CA GLU A 563 10.86 -6.13 14.21
C GLU A 563 9.75 -6.16 15.27
N GLN A 564 8.74 -5.29 15.11
CA GLN A 564 7.59 -5.15 16.02
C GLN A 564 6.25 -5.16 15.27
N VAL A 565 6.13 -5.95 14.20
CA VAL A 565 4.94 -6.04 13.35
C VAL A 565 4.63 -7.49 13.01
N ASP A 566 3.36 -7.86 13.11
CA ASP A 566 2.83 -9.17 12.72
C ASP A 566 1.45 -9.00 12.06
N GLU A 567 0.77 -10.10 11.73
CA GLU A 567 -0.57 -10.06 11.11
C GLU A 567 -1.57 -9.22 11.94
N ALA A 568 -1.49 -9.28 13.27
CA ALA A 568 -2.45 -8.62 14.15
C ALA A 568 -2.30 -7.10 14.15
N THR A 569 -1.11 -6.59 13.85
CA THR A 569 -0.77 -5.17 13.99
C THR A 569 -0.52 -4.46 12.67
N VAL A 570 -0.20 -5.18 11.60
CA VAL A 570 0.22 -4.62 10.30
C VAL A 570 -0.80 -3.62 9.72
N MET A 571 -2.09 -3.94 9.74
CA MET A 571 -3.11 -3.10 9.12
C MET A 571 -3.26 -1.73 9.81
N GLY A 572 -3.26 -1.70 11.14
CA GLY A 572 -3.38 -0.46 11.92
C GLY A 572 -2.12 0.40 11.82
N LYS A 573 -0.94 -0.22 11.68
CA LYS A 573 0.31 0.52 11.42
C LYS A 573 0.33 1.12 10.01
N LEU A 574 -0.16 0.41 9.00
CA LEU A 574 -0.22 0.90 7.62
C LEU A 574 -1.29 1.97 7.42
N PHE A 575 -2.54 1.62 7.71
CA PHE A 575 -3.70 2.44 7.34
C PHE A 575 -4.29 3.15 8.56
N PRO A 576 -4.72 4.42 8.42
CA PRO A 576 -4.82 5.19 7.18
C PRO A 576 -3.57 6.01 6.85
N ARG A 577 -2.48 5.93 7.63
CA ARG A 577 -1.28 6.75 7.42
C ARG A 577 -0.75 6.65 5.99
N LEU A 578 -0.68 5.45 5.43
CA LEU A 578 -0.22 5.20 4.08
C LEU A 578 -1.08 5.90 2.99
N ALA A 579 -2.34 6.22 3.28
CA ALA A 579 -3.18 7.01 2.36
C ALA A 579 -2.65 8.45 2.17
N SER A 580 -1.97 9.02 3.18
CA SER A 580 -1.35 10.35 3.08
C SER A 580 -0.18 10.38 2.09
N VAL A 581 0.64 9.33 2.11
CA VAL A 581 1.72 9.08 1.14
C VAL A 581 1.13 8.96 -0.26
N ALA A 582 0.00 8.26 -0.39
CA ALA A 582 -0.67 8.09 -1.66
C ALA A 582 -1.10 9.42 -2.30
N GLU A 583 -1.72 10.34 -1.55
CA GLU A 583 -2.11 11.64 -2.11
C GLU A 583 -0.90 12.54 -2.36
N ARG A 584 0.12 12.54 -1.49
CA ARG A 584 1.38 13.26 -1.71
C ARG A 584 2.02 12.87 -3.04
N TYR A 585 2.15 11.57 -3.32
CA TYR A 585 2.81 11.11 -4.56
C TYR A 585 1.85 10.95 -5.76
N TRP A 586 0.53 11.00 -5.57
CA TRP A 586 -0.42 11.13 -6.68
C TRP A 586 -0.53 12.58 -7.17
N THR A 587 -0.62 13.56 -6.25
CA THR A 587 -1.00 14.95 -6.57
C THR A 587 0.07 16.01 -6.37
N ASP A 588 1.14 15.73 -5.62
CA ASP A 588 2.14 16.71 -5.18
C ASP A 588 1.54 18.04 -4.66
N PRO A 589 0.63 17.98 -3.66
CA PRO A 589 -0.19 19.12 -3.28
C PRO A 589 0.66 20.27 -2.72
N LYS A 590 0.27 21.50 -3.06
CA LYS A 590 0.90 22.74 -2.53
C LYS A 590 0.28 23.21 -1.22
N THR A 591 -0.91 22.71 -0.90
CA THR A 591 -1.57 22.87 0.39
C THR A 591 -0.98 21.91 1.44
N THR A 592 -1.39 22.10 2.70
CA THR A 592 -0.95 21.27 3.82
C THR A 592 -1.98 20.17 4.12
N TRP A 593 -1.69 19.34 5.12
CA TRP A 593 -2.63 18.34 5.63
C TRP A 593 -3.97 18.92 6.08
N LYS A 594 -4.01 20.20 6.52
CA LYS A 594 -5.22 20.83 7.05
C LYS A 594 -6.34 20.88 6.00
N GLU A 595 -6.00 21.23 4.77
CA GLU A 595 -6.96 21.26 3.67
C GLU A 595 -7.46 19.86 3.26
N ALA A 596 -6.68 18.82 3.58
CA ALA A 596 -6.98 17.43 3.26
C ALA A 596 -7.73 16.69 4.37
N GLU A 597 -7.76 17.21 5.59
CA GLU A 597 -8.24 16.52 6.80
C GLU A 597 -9.64 15.91 6.65
N ILE A 598 -10.61 16.68 6.16
CA ILE A 598 -11.99 16.21 6.02
C ILE A 598 -12.06 15.00 5.09
N ARG A 599 -11.35 15.05 3.95
CA ARG A 599 -11.31 13.96 2.97
C ARG A 599 -10.53 12.76 3.50
N PHE A 600 -9.42 12.99 4.19
CA PHE A 600 -8.60 11.94 4.80
C PHE A 600 -9.40 11.12 5.81
N VAL A 601 -10.14 11.79 6.69
CA VAL A 601 -10.99 11.15 7.69
C VAL A 601 -12.12 10.37 7.01
N HIS A 602 -12.73 10.92 5.94
CA HIS A 602 -13.75 10.20 5.17
C HIS A 602 -13.15 8.96 4.48
N ASN A 603 -11.98 9.08 3.86
CA ASN A 603 -11.26 7.96 3.24
C ASN A 603 -10.94 6.86 4.27
N ARG A 604 -10.56 7.22 5.49
CA ARG A 604 -10.41 6.23 6.58
C ARG A 604 -11.69 5.43 6.81
N GLN A 605 -12.86 6.07 6.84
CA GLN A 605 -14.13 5.33 6.98
C GLN A 605 -14.40 4.42 5.79
N ARG A 606 -14.05 4.86 4.57
CA ARG A 606 -14.12 4.03 3.35
C ARG A 606 -13.24 2.79 3.46
N LEU A 607 -11.99 2.93 3.94
CA LEU A 607 -11.07 1.81 4.16
C LEU A 607 -11.65 0.80 5.16
N VAL A 608 -12.20 1.27 6.29
CA VAL A 608 -12.87 0.41 7.27
C VAL A 608 -14.08 -0.30 6.66
N GLY A 609 -14.90 0.43 5.87
CA GLY A 609 -16.02 -0.15 5.12
C GLY A 609 -15.60 -1.25 4.15
N ARG A 610 -14.39 -1.15 3.60
CA ARG A 610 -13.75 -2.17 2.75
C ARG A 610 -12.94 -3.21 3.51
N LYS A 611 -13.21 -3.39 4.81
CA LYS A 611 -12.59 -4.39 5.70
C LYS A 611 -11.08 -4.22 5.89
N ILE A 612 -10.54 -3.03 5.65
CA ILE A 612 -9.20 -2.67 6.07
C ILE A 612 -9.27 -2.23 7.53
N GLN A 613 -8.47 -2.84 8.40
CA GLN A 613 -8.42 -2.51 9.82
C GLN A 613 -7.61 -1.22 10.06
N ALA A 614 -8.08 -0.12 9.47
CA ALA A 614 -7.43 1.18 9.54
C ALA A 614 -7.60 1.80 10.94
N ASP A 615 -6.51 2.31 11.49
CA ASP A 615 -6.48 2.91 12.81
C ASP A 615 -7.41 4.14 12.91
N ALA A 616 -7.81 4.48 14.12
CA ALA A 616 -8.64 5.65 14.38
C ALA A 616 -7.80 6.93 14.28
N VAL A 617 -8.29 7.91 13.51
CA VAL A 617 -7.61 9.21 13.34
C VAL A 617 -8.10 10.23 14.37
N GLN A 618 -9.41 10.24 14.60
CA GLN A 618 -10.09 11.20 15.48
C GLN A 618 -11.42 10.62 16.00
N PRO A 619 -12.05 11.23 17.02
CA PRO A 619 -13.38 10.85 17.44
C PRO A 619 -14.39 10.87 16.30
N LEU A 620 -15.30 9.88 16.24
CA LEU A 620 -16.38 9.84 15.25
C LEU A 620 -17.24 11.11 15.29
N TRP A 621 -17.33 11.76 16.45
CA TRP A 621 -18.00 13.06 16.59
C TRP A 621 -17.40 14.13 15.68
N CYS A 622 -16.08 14.20 15.53
CA CYS A 622 -15.42 15.16 14.64
C CYS A 622 -15.76 14.90 13.16
N TYR A 623 -15.89 13.63 12.78
CA TYR A 623 -16.33 13.27 11.43
C TYR A 623 -17.78 13.73 11.14
N GLN A 624 -18.65 13.70 12.15
CA GLN A 624 -20.04 14.15 12.06
C GLN A 624 -20.22 15.67 12.22
N ASN A 625 -19.22 16.36 12.77
CA ASN A 625 -19.25 17.79 13.09
C ASN A 625 -17.97 18.43 12.55
N GLU A 626 -17.91 18.51 11.22
CA GLU A 626 -16.76 19.03 10.50
C GLU A 626 -16.35 20.41 11.03
N ARG A 627 -15.04 20.65 11.14
CA ARG A 627 -14.41 21.89 11.63
C ARG A 627 -14.64 22.25 13.09
N LEU A 628 -15.31 21.42 13.88
CA LEU A 628 -15.45 21.66 15.33
C LEU A 628 -14.32 21.03 16.17
N CYS A 629 -13.39 20.32 15.53
CA CYS A 629 -12.21 19.72 16.17
C CYS A 629 -10.94 20.34 15.60
N TYR A 630 -10.45 21.42 16.21
CA TYR A 630 -9.26 22.15 15.76
C TYR A 630 -8.37 22.50 16.96
N SER A 631 -7.08 22.74 16.69
CA SER A 631 -6.06 23.16 17.66
C SER A 631 -5.18 24.27 17.13
#